data_AF-A0A914SBD1-F1
#
_entry.id   AF-A0A914SBD1-F1
#
_cell.length_a   1.000
_cell.length_b   1.000
_cell.length_c   1.000
_cell.angle_alpha   90.00
_cell.angle_beta   90.00
_cell.angle_gamma   90.00
#
_symmetry.space_group_name_H-M   'P 1'
#
loop_
_entity.id
_entity.type
_entity.pdbx_description
1 polymer ?
#
loop_
_entity_poly.entity_id
_entity_poly.type
_entity_poly.pdbx_seq_one_letter_code
_entity_poly.pdbx_strand_id
1 'polypeptide(L)'
;FFKGGVNKAYHGIVDYDPNSPRLHVEMNAGDTVFFHPLLIHGSGTNRTEGFRKAISCHYANADLCKYVDVKGTTHETTSNEIIEIAKKRFAKRGIDVKDLELDFADIWRVRARPLDGNRANL
;
A
#
# COMPACT_ATOMS: atom_id res chain seq x y z
N PHE A 1 19.69 6.31 1.46
CA PHE A 1 19.03 5.55 0.37
C PHE A 1 19.82 4.28 0.11
N PHE A 2 19.15 3.13 0.00
CA PHE A 2 19.79 1.85 -0.29
C PHE A 2 20.14 1.82 -1.79
N LYS A 3 21.43 1.90 -2.15
CA LYS A 3 21.91 2.08 -3.54
C LYS A 3 21.80 0.83 -4.44
N GLY A 4 21.15 -0.25 -4.00
CA GLY A 4 21.08 -1.51 -4.76
C GLY A 4 19.80 -2.34 -4.58
N GLY A 5 18.81 -1.83 -3.86
CA GLY A 5 17.56 -2.54 -3.55
C GLY A 5 16.40 -1.82 -4.21
N VAL A 6 16.11 -2.13 -5.47
CA VAL A 6 15.02 -1.49 -6.21
C VAL A 6 13.69 -2.09 -5.75
N ASN A 7 13.11 -1.55 -4.68
CA ASN A 7 11.71 -1.82 -4.39
C ASN A 7 10.89 -1.14 -5.48
N LYS A 8 10.43 -1.93 -6.47
CA LYS A 8 9.70 -1.44 -7.64
C LYS A 8 8.44 -0.65 -7.30
N ALA A 9 7.86 -0.87 -6.11
CA ALA A 9 6.65 -0.17 -5.65
C ALA A 9 6.96 0.94 -4.63
N TYR A 10 8.21 1.42 -4.56
CA TYR A 10 8.55 2.56 -3.72
C TYR A 10 8.20 3.86 -4.45
N HIS A 11 7.11 4.49 -4.04
CA HIS A 11 6.73 5.83 -4.43
C HIS A 11 6.87 6.74 -3.21
N GLY A 12 7.63 7.82 -3.33
CA GLY A 12 7.87 8.75 -2.24
C GLY A 12 7.71 10.19 -2.69
N ILE A 13 7.40 11.08 -1.74
CA ILE A 13 7.39 12.52 -1.96
C ILE A 13 8.86 12.97 -2.06
N VAL A 14 9.24 13.55 -3.20
CA VAL A 14 10.64 13.92 -3.49
C VAL A 14 10.92 15.37 -3.10
N ASP A 15 9.91 16.21 -3.17
CA ASP A 15 9.93 17.67 -3.00
C ASP A 15 9.34 18.13 -1.66
N TYR A 16 9.50 17.32 -0.60
CA TYR A 16 9.06 17.71 0.74
C TYR A 16 10.08 18.64 1.43
N ASP A 17 9.61 19.55 2.28
CA ASP A 17 10.49 20.37 3.10
C ASP A 17 11.13 19.54 4.23
N PRO A 18 12.46 19.38 4.25
CA PRO A 18 13.14 18.62 5.30
C PRO A 18 12.93 19.19 6.70
N ASN A 19 12.65 20.49 6.83
CA ASN A 19 12.45 21.18 8.10
C ASN A 19 11.00 21.13 8.60
N SER A 20 10.08 20.53 7.82
CA SER A 20 8.69 20.36 8.25
C SER A 20 8.65 19.63 9.60
N PRO A 21 7.83 20.11 10.56
CA PRO A 21 7.81 19.57 11.91
C PRO A 21 7.42 18.09 11.88
N ARG A 22 8.15 17.28 12.64
CA ARG A 22 7.94 15.83 12.74
C ARG A 22 7.70 15.45 14.18
N LEU A 23 6.72 14.58 14.38
CA LEU A 23 6.49 13.93 15.67
C LEU A 23 7.02 12.49 15.59
N HIS A 24 7.91 12.14 16.52
CA HIS A 24 8.35 10.75 16.68
C HIS A 24 7.37 10.02 17.59
N VAL A 25 6.80 8.93 17.09
CA VAL A 25 5.85 8.09 17.84
C VAL A 25 6.60 6.93 18.45
N GLU A 26 7.03 7.09 19.70
CA GLU A 26 7.63 6.02 20.50
C GLU A 26 6.52 5.15 21.11
N MET A 27 6.67 3.83 20.99
CA MET A 27 5.63 2.85 21.31
C MET A 27 6.23 1.63 21.99
N ASN A 28 5.55 1.12 23.01
CA ASN A 28 5.82 -0.17 23.63
C ASN A 28 5.10 -1.30 22.89
N ALA A 29 5.47 -2.55 23.20
CA ALA A 29 4.78 -3.71 22.63
C ALA A 29 3.31 -3.72 23.07
N GLY A 30 2.40 -3.73 22.09
CA GLY A 30 0.95 -3.69 22.31
C GLY A 30 0.32 -2.32 22.08
N ASP A 31 1.11 -1.24 22.08
CA ASP A 31 0.61 0.08 21.73
C ASP A 31 0.14 0.10 20.27
N THR A 32 -0.88 0.90 19.97
CA THR A 32 -1.45 1.03 18.62
C THR A 32 -1.64 2.51 18.27
N VAL A 33 -1.22 2.88 17.05
CA VAL A 33 -1.44 4.21 16.49
C VAL A 33 -2.41 4.12 15.32
N PHE A 34 -3.41 5.01 15.32
CA PHE A 34 -4.35 5.18 14.22
C PHE A 34 -4.03 6.50 13.52
N PHE A 35 -4.00 6.50 12.19
CA PHE A 35 -3.78 7.71 11.42
C PHE A 35 -4.50 7.66 10.07
N HIS A 36 -4.79 8.84 9.53
CA HIS A 36 -5.48 9.01 8.25
C HIS A 36 -4.55 8.66 7.07
N PRO A 37 -5.03 8.04 5.97
CA PRO A 37 -4.20 7.64 4.83
C PRO A 37 -3.46 8.79 4.13
N LEU A 38 -3.90 10.04 4.32
CA LEU A 38 -3.24 11.24 3.78
C LEU A 38 -2.14 11.80 4.71
N LEU A 39 -1.95 11.25 5.92
CA LEU A 39 -0.88 11.69 6.79
C LEU A 39 0.47 11.30 6.18
N ILE A 40 1.32 12.29 5.91
CA ILE A 40 2.70 12.05 5.48
C ILE A 40 3.45 11.39 6.65
N HIS A 41 3.89 10.15 6.44
CA HIS A 41 4.57 9.37 7.45
C HIS A 41 5.67 8.52 6.82
N GLY A 42 6.64 8.12 7.65
CA GLY A 42 7.77 7.31 7.22
C GLY A 42 8.56 6.77 8.40
N SER A 43 9.28 5.69 8.17
CA SER A 43 10.16 5.12 9.19
C SER A 43 11.46 5.92 9.28
N GLY A 44 11.85 6.28 10.51
CA GLY A 44 13.21 6.72 10.80
C GLY A 44 14.22 5.57 10.63
N THR A 45 15.48 5.92 10.40
CA THR A 45 16.59 4.97 10.29
C THR A 45 16.76 4.18 11.59
N ASN A 46 16.73 2.85 11.52
CA ASN A 46 17.13 2.01 12.64
C ASN A 46 18.65 2.10 12.83
N ARG A 47 19.09 2.61 13.98
CA ARG A 47 20.51 2.79 14.34
C ARG A 47 21.03 1.72 15.29
N THR A 48 20.23 0.70 15.58
CA THR A 48 20.60 -0.42 16.46
C THR A 48 20.94 -1.66 15.63
N GLU A 49 21.60 -2.64 16.26
CA GLU A 49 21.87 -3.95 15.64
C GLU A 49 20.63 -4.87 15.64
N GLY A 50 19.59 -4.52 16.40
CA GLY A 50 18.36 -5.29 16.51
C GLY A 50 17.36 -5.05 15.37
N PHE A 51 16.45 -6.00 15.15
CA PHE A 51 15.35 -5.86 14.21
C PHE A 51 14.12 -5.22 14.85
N ARG A 52 13.62 -4.13 14.26
CA ARG A 52 12.33 -3.52 14.64
C ARG A 52 11.18 -4.21 13.91
N LYS A 53 10.19 -4.73 14.65
CA LYS A 53 8.99 -5.39 14.10
C LYS A 53 7.74 -4.54 14.35
N ALA A 54 6.82 -4.54 13.41
CA ALA A 54 5.50 -3.93 13.52
C ALA A 54 4.51 -4.72 12.64
N ILE A 55 3.22 -4.65 12.98
CA ILE A 55 2.11 -5.14 12.16
C ILE A 55 1.19 -3.97 11.83
N SER A 56 0.67 -3.92 10.61
CA SER A 56 -0.26 -2.88 10.18
C SER A 56 -1.40 -3.47 9.36
N CYS A 57 -2.55 -2.82 9.43
CA CYS A 57 -3.72 -3.09 8.61
C CYS A 57 -4.33 -1.75 8.18
N HIS A 58 -4.90 -1.71 6.99
CA HIS A 58 -5.67 -0.57 6.49
C HIS A 58 -7.12 -0.98 6.40
N TYR A 59 -7.99 -0.25 7.09
CA TYR A 59 -9.43 -0.47 7.09
C TYR A 59 -10.12 0.57 6.22
N ALA A 60 -11.18 0.15 5.54
CA ALA A 60 -12.04 1.01 4.76
C ALA A 60 -13.50 0.66 5.05
N ASN A 61 -14.36 1.66 5.10
CA ASN A 61 -15.79 1.42 5.30
C ASN A 61 -16.36 0.81 4.01
N ALA A 62 -16.95 -0.38 4.12
CA ALA A 62 -17.43 -1.13 2.96
C ALA A 62 -18.59 -0.44 2.22
N ASP A 63 -19.41 0.37 2.91
CA ASP A 63 -20.56 1.06 2.32
C ASP A 63 -20.17 2.41 1.71
N LEU A 64 -19.28 3.16 2.36
CA LEU A 64 -18.92 4.53 1.93
C LEU A 64 -17.80 4.57 0.90
N CYS A 65 -16.89 3.60 0.93
CA CYS A 65 -15.76 3.57 0.01
C CYS A 65 -16.13 2.91 -1.31
N LYS A 66 -15.44 3.33 -2.37
CA LYS A 66 -15.61 2.80 -3.73
C LYS A 66 -14.27 2.69 -4.42
N TYR A 67 -14.17 1.76 -5.35
CA TYR A 67 -13.07 1.74 -6.31
C TYR A 67 -13.21 2.92 -7.26
N VAL A 68 -12.11 3.60 -7.52
CA VAL A 68 -12.05 4.75 -8.42
C VAL A 68 -11.10 4.42 -9.57
N ASP A 69 -11.46 4.85 -10.77
CA ASP A 69 -10.54 4.82 -11.91
C ASP A 69 -9.43 5.87 -11.66
N VAL A 70 -8.19 5.42 -11.82
CA VAL A 70 -6.99 6.23 -11.60
C VAL A 70 -6.29 6.61 -12.90
N LYS A 71 -6.86 6.26 -14.06
CA LYS A 71 -6.34 6.67 -15.37
C LYS A 71 -6.29 8.20 -15.49
N GLY A 72 -5.18 8.73 -15.99
CA GLY A 72 -4.93 10.17 -16.10
C GLY A 72 -4.65 10.87 -14.77
N THR A 73 -4.56 10.14 -13.65
CA THR A 73 -4.21 10.70 -12.34
C THR A 73 -2.74 10.43 -12.00
N THR A 74 -2.25 11.04 -10.93
CA THR A 74 -0.91 10.77 -10.38
C THR A 74 -0.71 9.31 -9.95
N HIS A 75 -1.79 8.53 -9.79
CA HIS A 75 -1.75 7.13 -9.38
C HIS A 75 -1.75 6.14 -10.56
N GLU A 76 -1.85 6.59 -11.81
CA GLU A 76 -1.88 5.71 -12.99
C GLU A 76 -0.62 4.84 -13.11
N THR A 77 0.56 5.42 -12.87
CA THR A 77 1.82 4.67 -12.90
C THR A 77 1.85 3.54 -11.87
N THR A 78 1.46 3.83 -10.63
CA THR A 78 1.39 2.83 -9.56
C THR A 78 0.36 1.74 -9.86
N SER A 79 -0.77 2.10 -10.46
CA SER A 79 -1.78 1.13 -10.91
C SER A 79 -1.20 0.15 -11.93
N ASN A 80 -0.55 0.64 -12.97
CA ASN A 80 0.07 -0.18 -14.00
C ASN A 80 1.14 -1.13 -13.43
N GLU A 81 1.98 -0.63 -12.51
CA GLU A 81 2.98 -1.46 -11.84
C GLU A 81 2.36 -2.58 -10.99
N ILE A 82 1.27 -2.29 -10.28
CA ILE A 82 0.56 -3.28 -9.47
C ILE A 82 -0.13 -4.33 -10.35
N ILE A 83 -0.72 -3.94 -11.47
CA ILE A 83 -1.29 -4.86 -12.48
C ILE A 83 -0.20 -5.79 -13.01
N GLU A 84 0.97 -5.27 -13.36
CA GLU A 84 2.10 -6.09 -13.81
C GLU A 84 2.61 -7.07 -12.75
N ILE A 85 2.66 -6.64 -11.49
CA ILE A 85 3.00 -7.53 -10.36
C ILE A 85 1.94 -8.63 -10.20
N ALA A 86 0.66 -8.31 -10.33
CA ALA A 86 -0.43 -9.27 -10.23
C ALA A 86 -0.38 -10.31 -11.37
N LYS A 87 -0.22 -9.86 -12.62
CA LYS A 87 -0.05 -10.75 -13.78
C LYS A 87 1.12 -11.70 -13.60
N LYS A 88 2.29 -11.21 -13.14
CA LYS A 88 3.45 -12.06 -12.86
C LYS A 88 3.18 -13.08 -11.75
N ARG A 89 2.39 -12.73 -10.73
CA ARG A 89 1.99 -13.67 -9.67
C ARG A 89 1.02 -14.73 -10.19
N PHE A 90 0.08 -14.37 -11.06
CA PHE A 90 -0.86 -15.31 -11.67
C PHE A 90 -0.17 -16.27 -12.64
N ALA A 91 0.72 -15.77 -13.51
CA ALA A 91 1.54 -16.60 -14.39
C ALA A 91 2.37 -17.63 -13.60
N LYS A 92 2.97 -17.22 -12.47
CA LYS A 92 3.69 -18.14 -11.56
C LYS A 92 2.81 -19.21 -10.92
N ARG A 93 1.49 -19.03 -10.90
CA ARG A 93 0.51 -20.00 -10.39
C ARG A 93 -0.11 -20.84 -11.52
N GLY A 94 0.42 -20.74 -12.75
CA GLY A 94 -0.04 -21.51 -13.90
C GLY A 94 -1.28 -20.94 -14.60
N ILE A 95 -1.67 -19.70 -14.30
CA ILE A 95 -2.79 -19.03 -14.96
C ILE A 95 -2.26 -18.37 -16.24
N ASP A 96 -2.92 -18.59 -17.38
CA ASP A 96 -2.61 -17.85 -18.60
C ASP A 96 -3.07 -16.39 -18.45
N VAL A 97 -2.14 -15.46 -18.66
CA VAL A 97 -2.34 -14.03 -18.47
C VAL A 97 -2.30 -13.25 -19.79
N LYS A 98 -2.14 -13.93 -20.95
CA LYS A 98 -2.02 -13.27 -22.26
C LYS A 98 -3.27 -12.48 -22.63
N ASP A 99 -4.44 -13.08 -22.41
CA ASP A 99 -5.75 -12.48 -22.72
C ASP A 99 -6.47 -11.98 -21.45
N LEU A 100 -5.74 -11.88 -20.33
CA LEU A 100 -6.32 -11.49 -19.05
C LEU A 100 -6.39 -9.96 -18.93
N GLU A 101 -7.58 -9.43 -19.16
CA GLU A 101 -7.94 -8.05 -18.81
C GLU A 101 -8.13 -7.97 -17.29
N LEU A 102 -7.28 -7.18 -16.63
CA LEU A 102 -7.33 -6.92 -15.19
C LEU A 102 -7.38 -5.42 -14.97
N ASP A 103 -8.39 -4.97 -14.26
CA ASP A 103 -8.42 -3.63 -13.71
C ASP A 103 -7.71 -3.60 -12.35
N PHE A 104 -7.21 -2.43 -11.98
CA PHE A 104 -6.63 -2.16 -10.67
C PHE A 104 -7.61 -2.50 -9.54
N ALA A 105 -8.89 -2.20 -9.72
CA ALA A 105 -9.92 -2.49 -8.74
C ALA A 105 -10.10 -4.01 -8.51
N ASP A 106 -9.93 -4.85 -9.54
CA ASP A 106 -10.07 -6.31 -9.41
C ASP A 106 -9.05 -6.90 -8.44
N ILE A 107 -7.82 -6.39 -8.50
CA ILE A 107 -6.73 -6.82 -7.62
C ILE A 107 -7.08 -6.58 -6.16
N TRP A 108 -7.71 -5.44 -5.86
CA TRP A 108 -8.13 -5.09 -4.51
C TRP A 108 -9.40 -5.82 -4.09
N ARG A 109 -10.38 -6.03 -4.98
CA ARG A 109 -11.59 -6.83 -4.72
C ARG A 109 -11.23 -8.24 -4.25
N VAL A 110 -10.28 -8.89 -4.94
CA VAL A 110 -9.82 -10.24 -4.60
C VAL A 110 -9.09 -10.28 -3.25
N ARG A 111 -8.44 -9.18 -2.85
CA ARG A 111 -7.68 -9.08 -1.60
C ARG A 111 -8.51 -8.63 -0.40
N ALA A 112 -9.56 -7.84 -0.61
CA ALA A 112 -10.41 -7.31 0.45
C ALA A 112 -11.11 -8.46 1.19
N ARG A 113 -11.23 -8.33 2.52
CA ARG A 113 -11.91 -9.28 3.38
C ARG A 113 -12.90 -8.52 4.28
N PRO A 114 -14.17 -8.94 4.36
CA PRO A 114 -15.07 -8.41 5.38
C PRO A 114 -14.54 -8.84 6.75
N LEU A 115 -14.62 -7.93 7.71
CA LEU A 115 -14.15 -8.18 9.09
C LEU A 115 -15.33 -8.24 10.04
N ASP A 116 -16.21 -7.25 9.93
CA ASP A 116 -17.47 -7.17 10.66
C ASP A 116 -18.54 -6.68 9.70
N GLY A 117 -19.69 -7.36 9.66
CA GLY A 117 -20.77 -7.09 8.71
C GLY A 117 -20.64 -7.73 7.32
N ASN A 118 -21.53 -7.30 6.42
CA ASN A 118 -21.66 -7.84 5.07
C ASN A 118 -20.76 -7.11 4.07
N ARG A 119 -20.40 -7.81 3.00
CA ARG A 119 -19.73 -7.20 1.84
C ARG A 119 -20.69 -6.22 1.18
N ALA A 120 -20.22 -5.01 0.90
CA ALA A 120 -20.98 -3.96 0.22
C ALA A 120 -20.23 -3.48 -1.02
N ASN A 121 -19.78 -2.22 -1.05
CA ASN A 121 -19.12 -1.63 -2.21
C ASN A 121 -17.65 -2.05 -2.38
N LEU A 122 -17.00 -2.56 -1.30
CA LEU A 122 -15.61 -3.08 -1.30
C LEU A 122 -15.54 -4.61 -1.17
#